data_AF-A0A9E6BTK6-F1
#
_entry.id   AF-A0A9E6BTK6-F1
#
_cell.length_a   1.000
_cell.length_b   1.000
_cell.length_c   1.000
_cell.angle_alpha   90.00
_cell.angle_beta   90.00
_cell.angle_gamma   90.00
#
_symmetry.space_group_name_H-M   'P 1'
#
loop_
_entity.id
_entity.type
_entity.pdbx_description
1 polymer ?
#
loop_
_entity_poly.entity_id
_entity_poly.type
_entity_poly.pdbx_seq_one_letter_code
_entity_poly.pdbx_strand_id
1 'polypeptide(L)'
;MEGWPRISADELKTFLHAHVDEFAERMVEAVNEAAPGRLIADSEERAREFILEFGRSAYEALLQQKIDAAEASFSPSGGDGGGSGGKEAGPSSLSE
;
A
#
# COMPACT_ATOMS: atom_id res chain seq x y z
N MET A 1 18.86 -7.31 -14.45
CA MET A 1 18.68 -6.11 -13.61
C MET A 1 17.43 -6.38 -12.80
N GLU A 2 17.56 -6.55 -11.48
CA GLU A 2 16.38 -6.71 -10.62
C GLU A 2 15.43 -5.54 -10.89
N GLY A 3 14.22 -5.88 -11.33
CA GLY A 3 13.21 -4.90 -11.69
C GLY A 3 12.56 -4.33 -10.43
N TRP A 4 12.11 -3.09 -10.51
CA TRP A 4 11.36 -2.44 -9.44
C TRP A 4 10.20 -3.33 -8.91
N PRO A 5 10.02 -3.49 -7.59
CA PRO A 5 9.07 -4.44 -6.99
C PRO A 5 7.65 -4.24 -7.51
N ARG A 6 6.91 -5.29 -7.84
CA ARG A 6 5.51 -5.15 -8.28
C ARG A 6 4.58 -5.06 -7.08
N ILE A 7 3.57 -4.20 -7.18
CA ILE A 7 2.51 -4.02 -6.18
C ILE A 7 1.18 -4.59 -6.72
N SER A 8 0.27 -5.00 -5.83
CA SER A 8 -1.05 -5.52 -6.18
C SER A 8 -2.11 -4.43 -6.14
N ALA A 9 -3.18 -4.59 -6.91
CA ALA A 9 -4.35 -3.71 -6.85
C ALA A 9 -5.17 -3.89 -5.56
N ASP A 10 -4.99 -4.97 -4.80
CA ASP A 10 -5.86 -5.27 -3.66
C ASP A 10 -5.67 -4.31 -2.48
N GLU A 11 -4.44 -3.89 -2.22
CA GLU A 11 -4.16 -2.87 -1.20
C GLU A 11 -4.74 -1.52 -1.60
N LEU A 12 -4.67 -1.16 -2.90
CA LEU A 12 -5.35 0.03 -3.41
C LEU A 12 -6.88 -0.08 -3.26
N LYS A 13 -7.50 -1.23 -3.57
CA LYS A 13 -8.94 -1.43 -3.38
C LYS A 13 -9.35 -1.25 -1.92
N THR A 14 -8.56 -1.79 -0.99
CA THR A 14 -8.78 -1.60 0.45
C THR A 14 -8.73 -0.12 0.82
N PHE A 15 -7.73 0.62 0.33
CA PHE A 15 -7.63 2.07 0.52
C PHE A 15 -8.86 2.79 -0.04
N LEU A 16 -9.26 2.50 -1.29
CA LEU A 16 -10.40 3.14 -1.94
C LEU A 16 -11.71 2.85 -1.19
N HIS A 17 -11.95 1.60 -0.79
CA HIS A 17 -13.14 1.23 -0.01
C HIS A 17 -13.20 1.93 1.35
N ALA A 18 -12.05 2.17 1.99
CA ALA A 18 -12.02 2.88 3.27
C ALA A 18 -12.36 4.38 3.15
N HIS A 19 -12.24 4.97 1.96
CA HIS A 19 -12.41 6.42 1.76
C HIS A 19 -13.59 6.79 0.83
N VAL A 20 -14.19 5.80 0.15
CA VAL A 20 -15.26 6.05 -0.84
C VAL A 20 -16.53 6.62 -0.20
N ASP A 21 -16.83 6.23 1.03
CA ASP A 21 -18.01 6.71 1.75
C ASP A 21 -17.89 8.21 2.06
N GLU A 22 -16.75 8.64 2.62
CA GLU A 22 -16.48 10.07 2.86
C GLU A 22 -16.51 10.88 1.56
N PHE A 23 -15.89 10.36 0.49
CA PHE A 23 -15.93 11.00 -0.82
C PHE A 23 -17.36 11.17 -1.33
N ALA A 24 -18.21 10.15 -1.21
CA ALA A 24 -19.61 10.22 -1.62
C ALA A 24 -20.42 11.23 -0.80
N GLU A 25 -20.22 11.27 0.52
CA GLU A 25 -20.87 12.24 1.41
C GLU A 25 -20.53 13.68 1.02
N ARG A 26 -19.24 13.97 0.78
CA ARG A 26 -18.77 15.29 0.36
C ARG A 26 -19.34 15.71 -1.00
N MET A 27 -19.42 14.79 -1.96
CA MET A 27 -20.03 15.06 -3.26
C MET A 27 -21.52 15.44 -3.13
N VAL A 28 -22.25 14.72 -2.29
CA VAL A 28 -23.68 15.02 -2.02
C VAL A 28 -23.82 16.36 -1.32
N GLU A 29 -22.97 16.67 -0.35
CA GLU A 29 -22.94 17.95 0.36
C GLU A 29 -22.74 19.12 -0.62
N ALA A 30 -21.74 19.04 -1.51
CA ALA A 30 -21.47 20.08 -2.50
C ALA A 30 -22.68 20.40 -3.40
N VAL A 31 -23.47 19.37 -3.76
CA VAL A 31 -24.68 19.56 -4.58
C VAL A 31 -25.82 20.15 -3.74
N ASN A 32 -25.98 19.70 -2.50
CA ASN A 32 -27.04 20.18 -1.60
C ASN A 32 -26.85 21.64 -1.16
N GLU A 33 -25.61 22.11 -1.04
CA GLU A 33 -25.30 23.50 -0.65
C GLU A 33 -25.50 24.51 -1.78
N ALA A 34 -25.70 24.06 -3.03
CA ALA A 34 -25.85 24.94 -4.17
C ALA A 34 -27.16 25.74 -4.14
N ALA A 35 -27.10 27.02 -4.52
CA ALA A 35 -28.30 27.87 -4.55
C ALA A 35 -29.27 27.45 -5.68
N PRO A 36 -30.60 27.64 -5.50
CA PRO A 36 -31.57 27.41 -6.56
C PRO A 36 -31.22 28.18 -7.84
N GLY A 37 -31.20 27.48 -8.98
CA GLY A 37 -30.81 28.05 -10.26
C GLY A 37 -29.31 28.18 -10.50
N ARG A 38 -28.46 27.79 -9.54
CA ARG A 38 -26.99 27.79 -9.66
C ARG A 38 -26.33 26.43 -9.36
N LEU A 39 -27.09 25.33 -9.46
CA LEU A 39 -26.64 23.97 -9.14
C LEU A 39 -25.24 23.66 -9.69
N ILE A 40 -25.02 23.86 -11.00
CA ILE A 40 -23.73 23.54 -11.64
C ILE A 40 -22.64 24.53 -11.20
N ALA A 41 -22.93 25.84 -11.23
CA ALA A 41 -21.95 26.87 -10.93
C ALA A 41 -21.44 26.80 -9.48
N ASP A 42 -22.29 26.37 -8.55
CA ASP A 42 -21.97 26.34 -7.13
C ASP A 42 -21.41 24.99 -6.67
N SER A 43 -21.74 23.88 -7.35
CA SER A 43 -21.29 22.53 -6.94
C SER A 43 -20.13 21.95 -7.75
N GLU A 44 -19.97 22.29 -9.03
CA GLU A 44 -19.05 21.58 -9.93
C GLU A 44 -17.58 21.77 -9.53
N GLU A 45 -17.16 22.99 -9.20
CA GLU A 45 -15.79 23.26 -8.77
C GLU A 45 -15.42 22.44 -7.52
N ARG A 46 -16.30 22.45 -6.52
CA ARG A 46 -16.10 21.75 -5.25
C ARG A 46 -16.09 20.23 -5.43
N ALA A 47 -16.98 19.71 -6.29
CA ALA A 47 -16.95 18.31 -6.70
C ALA A 47 -15.63 17.94 -7.39
N ARG A 48 -15.10 18.82 -8.25
CA ARG A 48 -13.81 18.60 -8.94
C ARG A 48 -12.63 18.58 -7.98
N GLU A 49 -12.61 19.48 -7.01
CA GLU A 49 -11.62 19.50 -5.93
C GLU A 49 -11.60 18.16 -5.18
N PHE A 50 -12.78 17.64 -4.81
CA PHE A 50 -12.87 16.36 -4.10
C PHE A 50 -12.38 15.18 -4.93
N ILE A 51 -12.65 15.17 -6.24
CA ILE A 51 -12.12 14.14 -7.15
C ILE A 51 -10.59 14.21 -7.20
N LEU A 52 -10.02 15.41 -7.29
CA LEU A 52 -8.57 15.61 -7.32
C LEU A 52 -7.91 15.18 -6.01
N GLU A 53 -8.50 15.53 -4.87
CA GLU A 53 -8.02 15.12 -3.54
C GLU A 53 -8.08 13.59 -3.40
N PHE A 54 -9.20 12.96 -3.72
CA PHE A 54 -9.37 11.51 -3.62
C PHE A 54 -8.38 10.76 -4.53
N GLY A 55 -8.24 11.21 -5.78
CA GLY A 55 -7.27 10.64 -6.72
C GLY A 55 -5.83 10.83 -6.29
N ARG A 56 -5.49 11.98 -5.71
CA ARG A 56 -4.16 12.26 -5.16
C ARG A 56 -3.84 11.30 -4.01
N SER A 57 -4.74 11.14 -3.04
CA SER A 57 -4.52 10.24 -1.90
C SER A 57 -4.35 8.78 -2.35
N ALA A 58 -5.12 8.34 -3.36
CA ALA A 58 -4.98 7.01 -3.95
C ALA A 58 -3.60 6.82 -4.64
N TYR A 59 -3.10 7.86 -5.33
CA TYR A 59 -1.78 7.81 -5.95
C TYR A 59 -0.65 7.80 -4.90
N GLU A 60 -0.78 8.60 -3.85
CA GLU A 60 0.17 8.60 -2.72
C GLU A 60 0.21 7.23 -2.03
N ALA A 61 -0.94 6.57 -1.85
CA ALA A 61 -1.00 5.21 -1.31
C ALA A 61 -0.24 4.20 -2.20
N LEU A 62 -0.38 4.29 -3.53
CA LEU A 62 0.37 3.44 -4.47
C LEU A 62 1.88 3.68 -4.40
N LEU A 63 2.31 4.93 -4.26
CA LEU A 63 3.73 5.25 -4.09
C LEU A 63 4.27 4.67 -2.79
N GLN A 64 3.51 4.75 -1.71
CA GLN A 64 3.92 4.17 -0.43
C GLN A 64 4.07 2.65 -0.52
N GLN A 65 3.09 1.93 -1.09
CA GLN A 65 3.19 0.48 -1.30
C GLN A 65 4.44 0.10 -2.10
N LYS A 66 4.81 0.95 -3.08
CA LYS A 66 5.98 0.71 -3.91
C LYS A 66 7.29 0.90 -3.14
N ILE A 67 7.34 1.89 -2.25
CA ILE A 67 8.47 2.13 -1.33
C ILE A 67 8.59 0.94 -0.37
N ASP A 68 7.51 0.54 0.27
CA ASP A 68 7.48 -0.54 1.25
C ASP A 68 7.96 -1.87 0.63
N ALA A 69 7.52 -2.18 -0.59
CA ALA A 69 7.95 -3.37 -1.32
C ALA A 69 9.45 -3.33 -1.69
N ALA A 70 10.00 -2.13 -1.96
CA ALA A 70 11.42 -1.95 -2.22
C ALA A 70 12.23 -2.16 -0.94
N GLU A 71 11.81 -1.58 0.17
CA GLU A 71 12.44 -1.74 1.48
C GLU A 71 12.42 -3.19 1.97
N ALA A 72 11.30 -3.92 1.78
CA ALA A 72 11.20 -5.34 2.12
C ALA A 72 12.19 -6.21 1.33
N SER A 73 12.55 -5.81 0.11
CA SER A 73 13.52 -6.53 -0.74
C SER A 73 14.97 -6.40 -0.25
N PHE A 74 15.26 -5.41 0.61
CA PHE A 74 16.58 -5.23 1.23
C PHE A 74 16.71 -5.94 2.58
N SER A 75 15.67 -6.61 3.08
CA SER A 75 15.67 -7.21 4.41
C SER A 75 16.50 -8.51 4.43
N PRO A 76 17.57 -8.62 5.25
CA PRO A 76 18.47 -9.76 5.27
C PRO A 76 17.87 -10.91 6.07
N SER A 77 16.91 -11.63 5.49
CA SER A 77 16.36 -12.87 6.08
C SER A 77 16.73 -14.12 5.27
N GLY A 78 17.68 -14.00 4.33
CA GLY A 78 18.26 -15.10 3.55
C GLY A 78 19.65 -15.50 4.04
N GLY A 79 19.79 -15.81 5.32
CA GLY A 79 20.99 -16.44 5.88
C GLY A 79 20.74 -17.93 6.08
N ASP A 80 20.82 -18.74 5.02
CA ASP A 80 20.89 -20.19 5.16
C ASP A 80 22.04 -20.75 4.31
N GLY A 81 22.99 -21.41 4.98
CA GLY A 81 24.05 -22.24 4.37
C GLY A 81 25.49 -21.73 4.44
N GLY A 82 26.28 -22.21 5.41
CA GLY A 82 27.75 -22.03 5.36
C GLY A 82 28.58 -22.38 6.59
N GLY A 83 28.27 -23.46 7.32
CA GLY A 83 29.02 -23.90 8.50
C GLY A 83 29.34 -25.40 8.53
N SER A 84 29.85 -25.96 7.42
CA SER A 84 30.55 -27.25 7.46
C SER A 84 32.06 -26.98 7.60
N GLY A 85 32.59 -27.27 8.78
CA GLY A 85 34.02 -27.27 9.09
C GLY A 85 34.27 -28.20 10.27
N GLY A 86 34.66 -29.45 9.97
CA GLY A 86 34.74 -30.55 10.94
C GLY A 86 36.05 -30.66 11.73
N LYS A 87 36.24 -31.89 12.26
CA LYS A 87 37.31 -32.48 13.11
C LYS A 87 36.96 -32.44 14.61
N GLU A 88 37.10 -33.50 15.41
CA GLU A 88 37.72 -34.84 15.34
C GLU A 88 37.18 -35.64 16.56
N ALA A 89 36.61 -36.84 16.37
CA ALA A 89 37.20 -38.15 16.72
C ALA A 89 37.50 -38.44 18.22
N GLY A 90 36.76 -39.41 18.79
CA GLY A 90 37.25 -40.34 19.83
C GLY A 90 36.32 -40.56 21.03
N PRO A 91 36.33 -41.75 21.66
CA PRO A 91 35.81 -43.00 21.10
C PRO A 91 34.73 -43.68 21.97
N SER A 92 34.07 -44.66 21.36
CA SER A 92 33.17 -45.64 21.97
C SER A 92 33.74 -46.39 23.18
N SER A 93 32.89 -46.57 24.19
CA SER A 93 32.82 -47.70 25.12
C SER A 93 31.32 -47.88 25.41
N LEU A 94 30.57 -48.82 24.85
CA LEU A 94 30.48 -50.26 25.07
C LEU A 94 30.36 -50.71 26.54
N SER A 95 29.27 -51.45 26.80
CA SER A 95 28.94 -52.30 27.98
C SER A 95 28.43 -51.57 29.23
N GLU A 96 27.38 -51.98 29.93
CA GLU A 96 26.60 -53.24 30.01
C GLU A 96 25.19 -52.93 30.56
#